data_AF-A0A521G954-F1
#
_entry.id   AF-A0A521G954-F1
#
_cell.length_a   1.000
_cell.length_b   1.000
_cell.length_c   1.000
_cell.angle_alpha   90.00
_cell.angle_beta   90.00
_cell.angle_gamma   90.00
#
_symmetry.space_group_name_H-M   'P 1'
#
loop_
_entity.id
_entity.type
_entity.pdbx_description
1 polymer ?
#
loop_
_entity_poly.entity_id
_entity_poly.type
_entity_poly.pdbx_seq_one_letter_code
_entity_poly.pdbx_strand_id
1 'polypeptide(L)'
;MKSLLFLIVLLLPVRLMAQDCLGMPLKAGMGYEMQSFSAKDKPNGRMTYLVKDVRKEAGATVVEIEFQSFDEKDKSRQAPSRIKYTCTGNELVADLSGLAMGANQQTFKDSEMKIKANKLAYPRTLTSGQTLADGEMDADFYTNGQLMMEMSMRVTNRTVGPKESLTVPAGTFEINKVSADMEMKNRVMGIGIPASLKTVSYRAANQLFDIRAETYNKNGKLMGYTVLSKIY
;
A
#
# COMPACT_ATOMS: atom_id res chain seq x y z
N MET A 1 42.99 50.17 -20.83
CA MET A 1 41.67 49.74 -21.38
C MET A 1 41.88 48.35 -21.96
N LYS A 2 41.29 47.24 -21.53
CA LYS A 2 40.16 46.89 -20.65
C LYS A 2 40.52 45.53 -20.03
N SER A 3 40.34 45.37 -18.72
CA SER A 3 40.52 44.09 -18.03
C SER A 3 39.44 43.11 -18.49
N LEU A 4 39.81 41.98 -19.07
CA LEU A 4 38.89 40.93 -19.49
C LEU A 4 38.67 39.98 -18.31
N LEU A 5 37.65 40.28 -17.51
CA LEU A 5 37.23 39.44 -16.39
C LEU A 5 36.55 38.17 -16.95
N PHE A 6 37.25 37.04 -16.94
CA PHE A 6 36.68 35.74 -17.28
C PHE A 6 35.77 35.29 -16.12
N LEU A 7 34.46 35.46 -16.27
CA LEU A 7 33.46 34.98 -15.32
C LEU A 7 33.29 33.46 -15.51
N ILE A 8 34.03 32.67 -14.72
CA ILE A 8 33.81 31.23 -14.61
C ILE A 8 32.50 31.02 -13.84
N VAL A 9 31.40 30.83 -14.57
CA VAL A 9 30.12 30.42 -13.99
C VAL A 9 30.27 28.97 -13.51
N LEU A 10 30.51 28.82 -12.22
CA LEU A 10 30.55 27.53 -11.53
C LEU A 10 29.13 26.94 -11.58
N LEU A 11 28.87 26.03 -12.52
CA LEU A 11 27.68 25.18 -12.54
C LEU A 11 27.74 24.25 -11.33
N LEU A 12 27.29 24.75 -10.17
CA LEU A 12 26.99 23.91 -9.01
C LEU A 12 25.91 22.91 -9.45
N PRO A 13 26.14 21.59 -9.37
CA PRO A 13 25.09 20.63 -9.62
C PRO A 13 24.02 20.85 -8.55
N VAL A 14 22.88 21.42 -8.95
CA VAL A 14 21.68 21.41 -8.13
C VAL A 14 21.37 19.94 -7.93
N ARG A 15 21.65 19.43 -6.73
CA ARG A 15 21.22 18.09 -6.35
C ARG A 15 19.71 18.13 -6.37
N LEU A 16 19.12 17.63 -7.45
CA LEU A 16 17.73 17.25 -7.50
C LEU A 16 17.56 16.27 -6.33
N MET A 17 17.04 16.77 -5.20
CA MET A 17 16.62 15.92 -4.11
C MET A 17 15.63 14.95 -4.71
N ALA A 18 16.04 13.69 -4.82
CA ALA A 18 15.18 12.61 -5.25
C ALA A 18 13.86 12.72 -4.48
N GLN A 19 12.77 12.35 -5.14
CA GLN A 19 11.44 12.37 -4.56
C GLN A 19 11.35 11.20 -3.57
N ASP A 20 12.00 11.37 -2.43
CA ASP A 20 12.10 10.33 -1.42
C ASP A 20 10.79 10.25 -0.65
N CYS A 21 10.26 9.04 -0.54
CA CYS A 21 9.15 8.72 0.34
C CYS A 21 9.54 7.53 1.20
N LEU A 22 9.40 7.65 2.53
CA LEU A 22 9.93 6.67 3.48
C LEU A 22 11.43 6.40 3.27
N GLY A 23 12.18 7.39 2.77
CA GLY A 23 13.60 7.22 2.43
C GLY A 23 13.88 6.33 1.22
N MET A 24 12.87 6.05 0.40
CA MET A 24 13.01 5.32 -0.86
C MET A 24 12.83 6.28 -2.03
N PRO A 25 13.72 6.24 -3.04
CA PRO A 25 13.53 6.98 -4.27
C PRO A 25 12.41 6.32 -5.07
N LEU A 26 11.29 7.02 -5.25
CA LEU A 26 10.20 6.57 -6.10
C LEU A 26 10.28 7.28 -7.46
N LYS A 27 10.07 6.54 -8.54
CA LYS A 27 9.97 7.08 -9.91
C LYS A 27 8.86 6.38 -10.68
N ALA A 28 8.30 7.10 -11.65
CA ALA A 28 7.38 6.50 -12.61
C ALA A 28 8.03 5.31 -13.34
N GLY A 29 7.22 4.29 -13.60
CA GLY A 29 7.66 3.03 -14.21
C GLY A 29 8.11 1.97 -13.21
N MET A 30 8.43 2.33 -11.96
CA MET A 30 8.68 1.34 -10.91
C MET A 30 7.42 0.53 -10.63
N GLY A 31 7.56 -0.75 -10.31
CA GLY A 31 6.45 -1.58 -9.94
C GLY A 31 6.80 -2.84 -9.17
N TYR A 32 5.74 -3.47 -8.69
CA TYR A 32 5.78 -4.65 -7.83
C TYR A 32 4.77 -5.67 -8.34
N GLU A 33 5.16 -6.93 -8.36
CA GLU A 33 4.23 -8.05 -8.54
C GLU A 33 4.17 -8.85 -7.25
N MET A 34 2.96 -9.11 -6.77
CA MET A 34 2.69 -9.94 -5.61
C MET A 34 1.93 -11.19 -6.05
N GLN A 35 2.41 -12.38 -5.71
CA GLN A 35 1.67 -13.62 -5.91
C GLN A 35 0.84 -13.95 -4.66
N SER A 36 -0.39 -14.38 -4.86
CA SER A 36 -1.30 -14.77 -3.79
C SER A 36 -1.40 -16.29 -3.70
N PHE A 37 -1.47 -16.78 -2.46
CA PHE A 37 -1.55 -18.20 -2.13
C PHE A 37 -2.65 -18.45 -1.11
N SER A 38 -3.30 -19.61 -1.23
CA SER A 38 -4.19 -20.14 -0.20
C SER A 38 -3.39 -20.67 1.01
N ALA A 39 -4.08 -20.95 2.11
CA ALA A 39 -3.50 -21.63 3.27
C ALA A 39 -2.91 -23.03 3.00
N LYS A 40 -3.13 -23.59 1.80
CA LYS A 40 -2.58 -24.89 1.36
C LYS A 40 -1.48 -24.71 0.30
N ASP A 41 -0.85 -23.54 0.24
CA ASP A 41 0.24 -23.20 -0.68
C ASP A 41 -0.12 -23.29 -2.17
N LYS A 42 -1.42 -23.26 -2.50
CA LYS A 42 -1.88 -23.18 -3.89
C LYS A 42 -1.91 -21.72 -4.34
N PRO A 43 -1.21 -21.36 -5.45
CA PRO A 43 -1.37 -20.06 -6.08
C PRO A 43 -2.84 -19.81 -6.42
N ASN A 44 -3.35 -18.61 -6.14
CA ASN A 44 -4.75 -18.25 -6.40
C ASN A 44 -4.92 -16.86 -7.03
N GLY A 45 -3.85 -16.32 -7.61
CA GLY A 45 -3.84 -15.07 -8.36
C GLY A 45 -2.56 -14.27 -8.15
N ARG A 46 -2.52 -13.08 -8.74
CA ARG A 46 -1.46 -12.09 -8.53
C ARG A 46 -2.00 -10.68 -8.53
N MET A 47 -1.23 -9.76 -7.98
CA MET A 47 -1.47 -8.32 -8.06
C MET A 47 -0.26 -7.61 -8.61
N THR A 48 -0.50 -6.55 -9.36
CA THR A 48 0.55 -5.65 -9.84
C THR A 48 0.29 -4.25 -9.33
N TYR A 49 1.36 -3.58 -8.93
CA TYR A 49 1.37 -2.18 -8.50
C TYR A 49 2.38 -1.45 -9.38
N LEU A 50 1.93 -0.46 -10.15
CA LEU A 50 2.78 0.32 -11.06
C LEU A 50 2.73 1.79 -10.66
N VAL A 51 3.87 2.37 -10.32
CA VAL A 51 4.01 3.80 -10.08
C VAL A 51 3.85 4.53 -11.41
N LYS A 52 2.74 5.28 -11.55
CA LYS A 52 2.41 6.04 -12.76
C LYS A 52 3.00 7.43 -12.73
N ASP A 53 3.00 8.06 -11.56
CA ASP A 53 3.45 9.42 -11.37
C ASP A 53 4.04 9.61 -9.97
N VAL A 54 5.07 10.46 -9.88
CA VAL A 54 5.66 10.92 -8.62
C VAL A 54 5.93 12.42 -8.75
N ARG A 55 5.32 13.21 -7.87
CA ARG A 55 5.42 14.67 -7.92
C ARG A 55 5.46 15.28 -6.52
N LYS A 56 5.98 16.50 -6.40
CA LYS A 56 5.90 17.27 -5.16
C LYS A 56 4.69 18.21 -5.21
N GLU A 57 3.91 18.20 -4.15
CA GLU A 57 2.71 19.03 -4.00
C GLU A 57 2.62 19.50 -2.56
N ALA A 58 2.55 20.82 -2.32
CA ALA A 58 2.42 21.42 -0.99
C ALA A 58 3.43 20.90 0.07
N GLY A 59 4.68 20.62 -0.33
CA GLY A 59 5.74 20.13 0.58
C GLY A 59 5.69 18.61 0.86
N ALA A 60 4.74 17.88 0.28
CA ALA A 60 4.66 16.42 0.32
C ALA A 60 5.03 15.81 -1.04
N THR A 61 5.42 14.53 -1.03
CA THR A 61 5.55 13.71 -2.24
C THR A 61 4.23 13.00 -2.49
N VAL A 62 3.61 13.23 -3.65
CA VAL A 62 2.42 12.54 -4.11
C VAL A 62 2.83 11.44 -5.08
N VAL A 63 2.34 10.23 -4.85
CA VAL A 63 2.64 9.04 -5.66
C VAL A 63 1.31 8.49 -6.18
N GLU A 64 1.17 8.34 -7.49
CA GLU A 64 0.03 7.66 -8.10
C GLU A 64 0.41 6.23 -8.46
N ILE A 65 -0.28 5.25 -7.88
CA ILE A 65 -0.04 3.83 -8.11
C ILE A 65 -1.26 3.22 -8.79
N GLU A 66 -1.03 2.60 -9.94
CA GLU A 66 -2.01 1.77 -10.63
C GLU A 66 -1.94 0.35 -10.07
N PHE A 67 -3.08 -0.14 -9.59
CA PHE A 67 -3.28 -1.46 -9.03
C PHE A 67 -4.12 -2.31 -9.98
N GLN A 68 -3.72 -3.56 -10.18
CA GLN A 68 -4.51 -4.55 -10.90
C GLN A 68 -4.40 -5.90 -10.21
N SER A 69 -5.48 -6.68 -10.20
CA SER A 69 -5.45 -8.05 -9.69
C SER A 69 -5.94 -9.04 -10.75
N PHE A 70 -5.37 -10.23 -10.69
CA PHE A 70 -5.56 -11.30 -11.66
C PHE A 70 -5.96 -12.56 -10.92
N ASP A 71 -6.83 -13.37 -11.53
CA ASP A 71 -7.15 -14.69 -11.03
C ASP A 71 -6.03 -15.72 -11.32
N GLU A 72 -6.25 -16.97 -10.93
CA GLU A 72 -5.30 -18.07 -11.14
C GLU A 72 -5.04 -18.40 -12.62
N LYS A 73 -5.84 -17.86 -13.55
CA LYS A 73 -5.75 -18.04 -15.00
C LYS A 73 -5.23 -16.77 -15.70
N ASP A 74 -4.61 -15.86 -14.94
CA ASP A 74 -4.13 -14.57 -15.40
C ASP A 74 -5.21 -13.65 -15.99
N LYS A 75 -6.49 -13.90 -15.67
CA LYS A 75 -7.58 -13.01 -16.09
C LYS A 75 -7.73 -11.89 -15.09
N SER A 76 -7.79 -10.66 -15.60
CA SER A 76 -8.02 -9.47 -14.77
C SER A 76 -9.35 -9.60 -14.02
N ARG A 77 -9.34 -9.41 -12.70
CA ARG A 77 -10.56 -9.45 -11.87
C ARG A 77 -11.30 -8.11 -11.89
N GLN A 78 -10.61 -7.03 -12.21
CA GLN A 78 -11.13 -5.68 -12.29
C GLN A 78 -10.41 -4.88 -13.38
N ALA A 79 -10.96 -3.72 -13.75
CA ALA A 79 -10.19 -2.71 -14.46
C ALA A 79 -9.08 -2.14 -13.55
N PRO A 80 -7.96 -1.64 -14.10
CA PRO A 80 -6.93 -1.01 -13.29
C PRO A 80 -7.48 0.13 -12.42
N SER A 81 -7.17 0.09 -11.13
CA SER A 81 -7.57 1.13 -10.15
C SER A 81 -6.37 2.02 -9.84
N ARG A 82 -6.58 3.33 -9.71
CA ARG A 82 -5.52 4.26 -9.30
C ARG A 82 -5.69 4.65 -7.85
N ILE A 83 -4.61 4.53 -7.09
CA ILE A 83 -4.54 4.93 -5.68
C ILE A 83 -3.53 6.06 -5.59
N LYS A 84 -3.95 7.19 -5.05
CA LYS A 84 -3.06 8.31 -4.76
C LYS A 84 -2.52 8.11 -3.35
N TYR A 85 -1.22 8.24 -3.17
CA TYR A 85 -0.59 8.27 -1.86
C TYR A 85 0.05 9.63 -1.62
N THR A 86 -0.12 10.16 -0.41
CA THR A 86 0.56 11.37 0.04
C THR A 86 1.59 10.98 1.07
N CYS A 87 2.83 11.42 0.85
CA CYS A 87 3.98 11.08 1.67
C CYS A 87 4.62 12.34 2.24
N THR A 88 4.67 12.45 3.56
CA THR A 88 5.30 13.56 4.29
C THR A 88 6.76 13.27 4.66
N GLY A 89 7.39 12.35 3.92
CA GLY A 89 8.78 11.91 4.11
C GLY A 89 8.90 10.70 5.03
N ASN A 90 8.27 10.71 6.21
CA ASN A 90 8.36 9.64 7.20
C ASN A 90 7.11 8.76 7.32
N GLU A 91 6.00 9.21 6.74
CA GLU A 91 4.71 8.53 6.75
C GLU A 91 4.11 8.57 5.36
N LEU A 92 3.51 7.46 4.95
CA LEU A 92 2.75 7.30 3.72
C LEU A 92 1.27 7.14 4.09
N VAL A 93 0.43 8.03 3.55
CA VAL A 93 -1.03 8.01 3.73
C VAL A 93 -1.69 7.76 2.39
N ALA A 94 -2.56 6.75 2.33
CA ALA A 94 -3.31 6.45 1.12
C ALA A 94 -4.54 7.37 0.99
N ASP A 95 -4.76 7.95 -0.17
CA ASP A 95 -6.05 8.48 -0.58
C ASP A 95 -6.75 7.40 -1.41
N LEU A 96 -7.69 6.73 -0.76
CA LEU A 96 -8.39 5.59 -1.34
C LEU A 96 -9.57 6.01 -2.23
N SER A 97 -9.85 7.31 -2.38
CA SER A 97 -11.00 7.79 -3.18
C SER A 97 -10.99 7.25 -4.61
N GLY A 98 -9.80 7.07 -5.20
CA GLY A 98 -9.60 6.49 -6.53
C GLY A 98 -9.93 5.00 -6.66
N LEU A 99 -10.06 4.24 -5.56
CA LEU A 99 -10.50 2.84 -5.61
C LEU A 99 -11.96 2.70 -6.07
N ALA A 100 -12.82 3.70 -5.78
CA ALA A 100 -14.19 3.72 -6.30
C ALA A 100 -14.24 3.79 -7.83
N MET A 101 -13.25 4.43 -8.46
CA MET A 101 -13.24 4.69 -9.90
C MET A 101 -12.75 3.50 -10.75
N GLY A 102 -12.07 2.52 -10.14
CA GLY A 102 -11.51 1.35 -10.84
C GLY A 102 -12.41 0.10 -10.85
N ALA A 103 -13.49 0.08 -10.07
CA ALA A 103 -14.50 -0.96 -10.18
C ALA A 103 -15.31 -0.72 -11.47
N ASN A 104 -14.99 -1.42 -12.55
CA ASN A 104 -15.67 -1.44 -13.86
C ASN A 104 -16.63 -0.26 -14.12
N GLN A 105 -16.17 0.74 -14.89
CA GLN A 105 -16.96 1.90 -15.35
C GLN A 105 -18.30 1.55 -16.05
N GLN A 106 -18.61 0.28 -16.32
CA GLN A 106 -19.92 -0.13 -16.83
C GLN A 106 -20.90 -0.57 -15.74
N THR A 107 -20.42 -1.11 -14.62
CA THR A 107 -21.27 -1.67 -13.55
C THR A 107 -21.52 -0.67 -12.41
N PHE A 108 -20.66 0.35 -12.28
CA PHE A 108 -20.63 1.26 -11.13
C PHE A 108 -20.53 2.74 -11.53
N LYS A 109 -21.12 3.14 -12.68
CA LYS A 109 -21.08 4.54 -13.19
C LYS A 109 -21.51 5.59 -12.15
N ASP A 110 -22.40 5.20 -11.26
CA ASP A 110 -22.99 6.05 -10.23
C ASP A 110 -22.57 5.60 -8.81
N SER A 111 -21.41 4.97 -8.69
CA SER A 111 -20.86 4.57 -7.40
C SER A 111 -19.82 5.54 -6.87
N GLU A 112 -19.87 5.78 -5.58
CA GLU A 112 -19.02 6.72 -4.87
C GLU A 112 -18.51 6.06 -3.59
N MET A 113 -17.21 6.18 -3.29
CA MET A 113 -16.67 5.82 -1.98
C MET A 113 -16.31 7.09 -1.21
N LYS A 114 -16.97 7.31 -0.07
CA LYS A 114 -16.69 8.41 0.85
C LYS A 114 -15.83 7.90 2.00
N ILE A 115 -14.60 8.38 2.09
CA ILE A 115 -13.71 8.08 3.22
C ILE A 115 -14.06 9.00 4.39
N LYS A 116 -14.45 8.42 5.52
CA LYS A 116 -14.76 9.15 6.76
C LYS A 116 -13.52 9.31 7.64
N ALA A 117 -12.67 8.30 7.67
CA ALA A 117 -11.41 8.31 8.40
C ALA A 117 -10.38 7.47 7.66
N ASN A 118 -9.13 7.95 7.63
CA ASN A 118 -7.97 7.14 7.26
C ASN A 118 -6.76 7.59 8.08
N LYS A 119 -6.36 6.74 9.03
CA LYS A 119 -5.19 6.95 9.89
C LYS A 119 -4.31 5.70 9.90
N LEU A 120 -4.04 5.13 8.73
CA LEU A 120 -3.10 4.02 8.63
C LEU A 120 -1.70 4.53 8.28
N ALA A 121 -0.88 4.70 9.31
CA ALA A 121 0.50 5.12 9.18
C ALA A 121 1.43 3.94 8.88
N TYR A 122 2.22 4.08 7.81
CA TYR A 122 3.34 3.20 7.49
C TYR A 122 4.66 3.92 7.81
N PRO A 123 5.30 3.61 8.95
CA PRO A 123 6.53 4.29 9.36
C PRO A 123 7.70 3.84 8.48
N ARG A 124 8.63 4.78 8.24
CA ARG A 124 9.88 4.53 7.52
C ARG A 124 10.78 3.49 8.20
N THR A 125 10.92 3.58 9.50
CA THR A 125 11.84 2.73 10.28
C THR A 125 11.07 1.88 11.26
N LEU A 126 11.44 0.61 11.35
CA LEU A 126 10.90 -0.35 12.32
C LEU A 126 12.03 -0.74 13.27
N THR A 127 11.77 -0.62 14.57
CA THR A 127 12.71 -1.05 15.61
C THR A 127 12.16 -2.31 16.28
N SER A 128 13.00 -3.33 16.47
CA SER A 128 12.57 -4.56 17.12
C SER A 128 12.06 -4.31 18.54
N GLY A 129 10.92 -4.91 18.89
CA GLY A 129 10.21 -4.71 20.15
C GLY A 129 9.34 -3.45 20.19
N GLN A 130 9.33 -2.62 19.15
CA GLN A 130 8.48 -1.42 19.10
C GLN A 130 7.00 -1.79 18.96
N THR A 131 6.15 -1.04 19.66
CA THR A 131 4.71 -0.98 19.39
C THR A 131 4.41 0.19 18.44
N LEU A 132 3.61 -0.05 17.40
CA LEU A 132 3.18 0.98 16.46
C LEU A 132 1.81 1.52 16.86
N ALA A 133 1.53 2.78 16.50
CA ALA A 133 0.23 3.39 16.70
C ALA A 133 -0.87 2.62 15.97
N ASP A 134 -2.05 2.55 16.60
CA ASP A 134 -3.23 1.94 16.01
C ASP A 134 -3.63 2.64 14.71
N GLY A 135 -4.15 1.85 13.78
CA GLY A 135 -4.65 2.32 12.50
C GLY A 135 -6.17 2.27 12.44
N GLU A 136 -6.78 3.22 11.75
CA GLU A 136 -8.20 3.19 11.47
C GLU A 136 -8.53 3.58 10.03
N MET A 137 -9.57 2.95 9.49
CA MET A 137 -10.14 3.30 8.20
C MET A 137 -11.64 3.12 8.26
N ASP A 138 -12.37 4.18 7.91
CA ASP A 138 -13.83 4.14 7.78
C ASP A 138 -14.20 4.69 6.41
N ALA A 139 -15.02 3.95 5.67
CA ALA A 139 -15.45 4.32 4.34
C ALA A 139 -16.88 3.87 4.09
N ASP A 140 -17.63 4.66 3.34
CA ASP A 140 -18.99 4.35 2.91
C ASP A 140 -19.01 4.24 1.39
N PHE A 141 -19.62 3.18 0.88
CA PHE A 141 -19.79 2.95 -0.54
C PHE A 141 -21.25 3.15 -0.93
N TYR A 142 -21.48 4.07 -1.85
CA TYR A 142 -22.77 4.42 -2.39
C TYR A 142 -22.88 3.92 -3.82
N THR A 143 -24.11 3.60 -4.25
CA THR A 143 -24.47 3.37 -5.65
C THR A 143 -25.80 4.06 -5.91
N ASN A 144 -25.89 4.86 -6.98
CA ASN A 144 -27.08 5.65 -7.30
C ASN A 144 -27.54 6.54 -6.12
N GLY A 145 -26.60 7.06 -5.33
CA GLY A 145 -26.87 7.85 -4.12
C GLY A 145 -27.35 7.05 -2.91
N GLN A 146 -27.57 5.74 -3.03
CA GLN A 146 -27.95 4.87 -1.91
C GLN A 146 -26.72 4.26 -1.25
N LEU A 147 -26.68 4.26 0.10
CA LEU A 147 -25.62 3.60 0.86
C LEU A 147 -25.75 2.08 0.72
N MET A 148 -24.75 1.47 0.10
CA MET A 148 -24.72 0.02 -0.17
C MET A 148 -23.84 -0.72 0.83
N MET A 149 -22.72 -0.12 1.23
CA MET A 149 -21.79 -0.73 2.17
C MET A 149 -21.19 0.30 3.12
N GLU A 150 -21.11 -0.05 4.39
CA GLU A 150 -20.30 0.65 5.38
C GLU A 150 -19.10 -0.23 5.69
N MET A 151 -17.90 0.35 5.64
CA MET A 151 -16.66 -0.31 5.99
C MET A 151 -16.06 0.39 7.19
N SER A 152 -15.69 -0.38 8.19
CA SER A 152 -14.96 0.11 9.35
C SER A 152 -13.90 -0.91 9.70
N MET A 153 -12.64 -0.46 9.70
CA MET A 153 -11.47 -1.26 9.97
C MET A 153 -10.67 -0.60 11.09
N ARG A 154 -10.24 -1.41 12.05
CA ARG A 154 -9.31 -1.03 13.12
C ARG A 154 -8.16 -2.01 13.13
N VAL A 155 -6.94 -1.49 13.15
CA VAL A 155 -5.70 -2.28 13.20
C VAL A 155 -4.99 -1.93 14.48
N THR A 156 -4.97 -2.85 15.44
CA THR A 156 -4.48 -2.61 16.79
C THR A 156 -3.41 -3.61 17.18
N ASN A 157 -2.81 -3.42 18.36
CA ASN A 157 -1.81 -4.33 18.92
C ASN A 157 -0.63 -4.58 17.97
N ARG A 158 -0.24 -3.54 17.23
CA ARG A 158 0.81 -3.60 16.20
C ARG A 158 2.17 -3.72 16.87
N THR A 159 2.84 -4.85 16.70
CA THR A 159 4.13 -5.14 17.34
C THR A 159 5.18 -5.51 16.31
N VAL A 160 6.41 -4.98 16.49
CA VAL A 160 7.54 -5.21 15.60
C VAL A 160 8.44 -6.29 16.16
N GLY A 161 8.61 -7.38 15.41
CA GLY A 161 9.50 -8.48 15.72
C GLY A 161 10.99 -8.17 15.48
N PRO A 162 11.87 -9.15 15.77
CA PRO A 162 13.29 -9.06 15.43
C PRO A 162 13.50 -8.93 13.92
N LYS A 163 14.70 -8.49 13.54
CA LYS A 163 15.14 -8.56 12.15
C LYS A 163 15.44 -9.99 11.76
N GLU A 164 15.03 -10.38 10.56
CA GLU A 164 15.36 -11.67 9.96
C GLU A 164 15.58 -11.54 8.46
N SER A 165 16.23 -12.55 7.86
CA SER A 165 16.41 -12.65 6.41
C SER A 165 15.28 -13.46 5.81
N LEU A 166 14.60 -12.94 4.79
CA LEU A 166 13.55 -13.63 4.06
C LEU A 166 13.90 -13.67 2.56
N THR A 167 13.90 -14.88 1.99
CA THR A 167 14.08 -15.09 0.55
C THR A 167 12.74 -15.36 -0.11
N VAL A 168 12.45 -14.62 -1.17
CA VAL A 168 11.26 -14.71 -2.02
C VAL A 168 11.69 -14.71 -3.48
N PRO A 169 10.80 -14.94 -4.47
CA PRO A 169 11.22 -14.93 -5.88
C PRO A 169 11.84 -13.60 -6.34
N ALA A 170 11.45 -12.47 -5.73
CA ALA A 170 12.04 -11.16 -6.01
C ALA A 170 13.44 -10.94 -5.42
N GLY A 171 13.95 -11.86 -4.58
CA GLY A 171 15.26 -11.76 -3.95
C GLY A 171 15.25 -12.03 -2.44
N THR A 172 16.36 -11.67 -1.78
CA THR A 172 16.52 -11.80 -0.33
C THR A 172 16.51 -10.43 0.33
N PHE A 173 15.75 -10.30 1.42
CA PHE A 173 15.51 -9.04 2.12
C PHE A 173 15.75 -9.20 3.62
N GLU A 174 16.34 -8.18 4.24
CA GLU A 174 16.27 -8.01 5.69
C GLU A 174 14.90 -7.41 6.04
N ILE A 175 14.12 -8.13 6.85
CA ILE A 175 12.75 -7.75 7.20
C ILE A 175 12.53 -7.69 8.70
N ASN A 176 11.50 -6.95 9.10
CA ASN A 176 10.85 -7.08 10.41
C ASN A 176 9.42 -7.61 10.22
N LYS A 177 9.01 -8.58 11.03
CA LYS A 177 7.59 -8.97 11.13
C LYS A 177 6.83 -7.91 11.91
N VAL A 178 5.70 -7.48 11.38
CA VAL A 178 4.74 -6.62 12.07
C VAL A 178 3.47 -7.42 12.24
N SER A 179 3.20 -7.82 13.49
CA SER A 179 1.98 -8.53 13.84
C SER A 179 0.92 -7.53 14.30
N ALA A 180 -0.34 -7.73 13.89
CA ALA A 180 -1.44 -6.85 14.29
C ALA A 180 -2.77 -7.61 14.35
N ASP A 181 -3.66 -7.15 15.23
CA ASP A 181 -5.06 -7.55 15.21
C ASP A 181 -5.83 -6.60 14.28
N MET A 182 -6.69 -7.17 13.42
CA MET A 182 -7.52 -6.42 12.48
C MET A 182 -8.99 -6.74 12.74
N GLU A 183 -9.73 -5.73 13.20
CA GLU A 183 -11.17 -5.81 13.43
C GLU A 183 -11.91 -5.06 12.33
N MET A 184 -12.88 -5.73 11.71
CA MET A 184 -13.72 -5.20 10.65
C MET A 184 -15.18 -5.22 11.11
N LYS A 185 -15.86 -4.08 11.02
CA LYS A 185 -17.29 -3.91 11.33
C LYS A 185 -18.05 -3.50 10.08
N ASN A 186 -17.96 -4.31 9.04
CA ASN A 186 -18.59 -4.00 7.76
C ASN A 186 -20.09 -4.25 7.82
N ARG A 187 -20.85 -3.49 7.02
CA ARG A 187 -22.27 -3.71 6.77
C ARG A 187 -22.53 -3.64 5.28
N VAL A 188 -23.37 -4.54 4.77
CA VAL A 188 -23.83 -4.55 3.38
C VAL A 188 -25.34 -4.50 3.40
N MET A 189 -25.93 -3.50 2.75
CA MET A 189 -27.39 -3.27 2.76
C MET A 189 -27.97 -3.26 4.19
N GLY A 190 -27.25 -2.68 5.14
CA GLY A 190 -27.62 -2.64 6.57
C GLY A 190 -27.37 -3.93 7.36
N ILE A 191 -27.00 -5.05 6.71
CA ILE A 191 -26.70 -6.32 7.37
C ILE A 191 -25.22 -6.33 7.80
N GLY A 192 -24.96 -6.55 9.08
CA GLY A 192 -23.61 -6.61 9.64
C GLY A 192 -22.86 -7.89 9.26
N ILE A 193 -21.63 -7.73 8.75
CA ILE A 193 -20.71 -8.81 8.40
C ILE A 193 -19.36 -8.52 9.09
N PRO A 194 -19.29 -8.65 10.43
CA PRO A 194 -18.05 -8.39 11.15
C PRO A 194 -17.01 -9.49 10.89
N ALA A 195 -15.74 -9.13 10.93
CA ALA A 195 -14.64 -10.07 10.84
C ALA A 195 -13.51 -9.66 11.78
N SER A 196 -12.94 -10.64 12.47
CA SER A 196 -11.78 -10.47 13.35
C SER A 196 -10.65 -11.33 12.81
N LEU A 197 -9.54 -10.68 12.46
CA LEU A 197 -8.39 -11.27 11.79
C LEU A 197 -7.11 -10.96 12.56
N LYS A 198 -6.10 -11.80 12.37
CA LYS A 198 -4.72 -11.47 12.72
C LYS A 198 -3.92 -11.35 11.44
N THR A 199 -3.01 -10.40 11.39
CA THR A 199 -2.17 -10.16 10.22
C THR A 199 -0.70 -10.17 10.63
N VAL A 200 0.15 -10.67 9.74
CA VAL A 200 1.61 -10.60 9.87
C VAL A 200 2.18 -10.06 8.58
N SER A 201 2.75 -8.86 8.64
CA SER A 201 3.40 -8.18 7.52
C SER A 201 4.92 -8.28 7.65
N TYR A 202 5.60 -8.75 6.62
CA TYR A 202 7.06 -8.90 6.57
C TYR A 202 7.61 -7.71 5.81
N ARG A 203 8.13 -6.71 6.54
CA ARG A 203 8.44 -5.40 5.96
C ARG A 203 9.93 -5.19 5.84
N ALA A 204 10.39 -4.76 4.66
CA ALA A 204 11.75 -4.29 4.43
C ALA A 204 11.76 -2.76 4.42
N ALA A 205 12.82 -2.15 4.97
CA ALA A 205 12.93 -0.68 5.04
C ALA A 205 13.06 0.00 3.67
N ASN A 206 13.51 -0.75 2.65
CA ASN A 206 13.74 -0.27 1.29
C ASN A 206 12.67 -0.71 0.31
N GLN A 207 11.51 -1.20 0.77
CA GLN A 207 10.39 -1.53 -0.09
C GLN A 207 9.07 -0.92 0.38
N LEU A 208 8.27 -0.47 -0.59
CA LEU A 208 6.99 0.19 -0.33
C LEU A 208 5.95 -0.80 0.18
N PHE A 209 5.88 -1.97 -0.44
CA PHE A 209 4.96 -3.05 -0.09
C PHE A 209 5.65 -4.12 0.76
N ASP A 210 4.85 -4.92 1.45
CA ASP A 210 5.35 -6.02 2.27
C ASP A 210 5.98 -7.10 1.37
N ILE A 211 7.11 -7.65 1.81
CA ILE A 211 7.80 -8.75 1.12
C ILE A 211 6.95 -10.01 1.16
N ARG A 212 6.21 -10.19 2.26
CA ARG A 212 5.20 -11.21 2.48
C ARG A 212 4.13 -10.65 3.40
N ALA A 213 2.88 -11.03 3.21
CA ALA A 213 1.80 -10.70 4.13
C ALA A 213 0.93 -11.93 4.37
N GLU A 214 0.65 -12.23 5.63
CA GLU A 214 -0.13 -13.40 6.04
C GLU A 214 -1.39 -12.95 6.78
N THR A 215 -2.51 -13.62 6.50
CA THR A 215 -3.78 -13.35 7.15
C THR A 215 -4.29 -14.63 7.82
N TYR A 216 -4.67 -14.50 9.09
CA TYR A 216 -5.19 -15.55 9.92
C TYR A 216 -6.59 -15.19 10.41
N ASN A 217 -7.44 -16.18 10.58
CA ASN A 217 -8.73 -15.97 11.22
C ASN A 217 -8.57 -15.83 12.76
N LYS A 218 -9.66 -15.48 13.45
CA LYS A 218 -9.71 -15.37 14.92
C LYS A 218 -9.23 -16.61 15.70
N ASN A 219 -9.24 -17.79 15.08
CA ASN A 219 -8.78 -19.04 15.70
C ASN A 219 -7.28 -19.31 15.44
N GLY A 220 -6.56 -18.37 14.82
CA GLY A 220 -5.14 -18.54 14.48
C GLY A 220 -4.88 -19.42 13.26
N LYS A 221 -5.92 -19.81 12.51
CA LYS A 221 -5.75 -20.60 11.28
C LYS A 221 -5.42 -19.68 10.11
N LEU A 222 -4.34 -19.99 9.40
CA LEU A 222 -3.95 -19.30 8.17
C LEU A 222 -5.10 -19.36 7.16
N MET A 223 -5.43 -18.21 6.57
CA MET A 223 -6.42 -18.09 5.50
C MET A 223 -5.74 -18.03 4.14
N GLY A 224 -4.64 -17.30 4.05
CA GLY A 224 -3.84 -17.14 2.85
C GLY A 224 -2.70 -16.15 3.09
N TYR A 225 -1.87 -16.00 2.07
CA TYR A 225 -0.73 -15.10 2.13
C TYR A 225 -0.38 -14.57 0.75
N THR A 226 0.39 -13.49 0.72
CA THR A 226 0.97 -12.93 -0.51
C THR A 226 2.49 -12.88 -0.38
N VAL A 227 3.18 -12.97 -1.51
CA VAL A 227 4.65 -12.94 -1.60
C VAL A 227 5.08 -12.04 -2.74
N LEU A 228 6.06 -11.19 -2.50
CA LEU A 228 6.68 -10.37 -3.54
C LEU A 228 7.42 -11.26 -4.54
N SER A 229 6.92 -11.29 -5.77
CA SER A 229 7.46 -12.11 -6.86
C SER A 229 8.37 -11.33 -7.79
N LYS A 230 8.11 -10.05 -8.03
CA LYS A 230 8.95 -9.20 -8.90
C LYS A 230 9.00 -7.75 -8.42
N ILE A 231 10.12 -7.10 -8.72
CA ILE A 231 10.31 -5.65 -8.66
C ILE A 231 10.82 -5.24 -10.05
N TYR A 232 10.27 -4.19 -10.63
CA TYR A 232 10.66 -3.67 -11.95
C TYR A 232 10.63 -2.15 -12.01
#